data_AF-A0A924DK83-F1
#
_entry.id   AF-A0A924DK83-F1
#
_cell.length_a   1.000
_cell.length_b   1.000
_cell.length_c   1.000
_cell.angle_alpha   90.00
_cell.angle_beta   90.00
_cell.angle_gamma   90.00
#
_symmetry.space_group_name_H-M   'P 1'
#
loop_
_entity.id
_entity.type
_entity.pdbx_description
1 polymer ?
#
loop_
_entity_poly.entity_id
_entity_poly.type
_entity_poly.pdbx_seq_one_letter_code
_entity_poly.pdbx_strand_id
1 'polypeptide(L)'
;MNNIIYLVVEGEESFAWITEVSNRNHNMFKVIFRNGYENIFFTDVETGKWVEEDMGFTQLARDIGGQIKNFVRNPIHVPKLLTWHKQANDNDVLYFGFFNFMKDKYKMYEIYNSSRRYMYTLVEMDNEEWQIMGNNTASLKNVDPLFIEQVIQILPLYWLNAR
;
A
#
# COMPACT_ATOMS: atom_id res chain seq x y z
N MET A 1 -9.03 8.01 18.20
CA MET A 1 -8.66 7.28 19.43
C MET A 1 -7.19 6.96 19.28
N ASN A 2 -6.35 7.46 20.20
CA ASN A 2 -4.92 7.13 20.23
C ASN A 2 -4.76 5.96 21.20
N ASN A 3 -4.30 4.81 20.70
CA ASN A 3 -3.96 3.68 21.55
C ASN A 3 -2.45 3.70 21.82
N ILE A 4 -2.01 3.06 22.89
CA ILE A 4 -0.58 2.93 23.22
C ILE A 4 -0.20 1.46 23.09
N ILE A 5 0.95 1.21 22.48
CA ILE A 5 1.58 -0.11 22.45
C ILE A 5 2.91 -0.04 23.20
N TYR A 6 3.28 -1.16 23.83
CA TYR A 6 4.53 -1.33 24.56
C TYR A 6 5.40 -2.32 23.79
N LEU A 7 6.68 -1.96 23.61
CA LEU A 7 7.62 -2.63 22.73
C LEU A 7 8.97 -2.76 23.43
N VAL A 8 9.77 -3.73 23.01
CA VAL A 8 11.20 -3.75 23.33
C VAL A 8 11.94 -3.47 22.03
N VAL A 9 12.62 -2.33 21.93
CA VAL A 9 13.37 -1.91 20.74
C VAL A 9 14.84 -1.92 21.12
N GLU A 10 15.66 -2.69 20.40
CA GLU A 10 17.10 -2.84 20.68
C GLU A 10 17.43 -3.28 22.12
N GLY A 11 16.50 -3.98 22.78
CA GLY A 11 16.65 -4.45 24.16
C GLY A 11 16.16 -3.47 25.23
N GLU A 12 15.69 -2.29 24.85
CA GLU A 12 15.13 -1.30 25.76
C GLU A 12 13.60 -1.26 25.69
N GLU A 13 12.95 -1.15 26.86
CA GLU A 13 11.51 -0.95 26.94
C GLU A 13 11.14 0.44 26.38
N SER A 14 10.18 0.44 25.48
CA SER A 14 9.69 1.63 24.81
C SER A 14 8.17 1.56 24.66
N PHE A 15 7.57 2.68 24.31
CA PHE A 15 6.16 2.74 23.98
C PHE A 15 5.94 3.69 22.80
N ALA A 16 4.84 3.45 22.09
CA ALA A 16 4.45 4.25 20.95
C ALA A 16 2.94 4.51 20.95
N TRP A 17 2.55 5.69 20.47
CA TRP A 17 1.16 6.01 20.18
C TRP A 17 0.81 5.52 18.78
N ILE A 18 -0.32 4.84 18.65
CA ILE A 18 -0.82 4.36 17.38
C ILE A 18 -2.13 5.04 17.01
N THR A 19 -2.26 5.40 15.74
CA THR A 19 -3.49 5.92 15.14
C THR A 19 -3.78 5.12 13.88
N GLU A 20 -4.97 4.50 13.81
CA GLU A 20 -5.41 3.81 12.59
C GLU A 20 -5.56 4.82 11.45
N VAL A 21 -4.90 4.54 10.33
CA VAL A 21 -5.06 5.28 9.07
C VAL A 21 -6.05 4.50 8.22
N SER A 22 -7.18 5.13 7.91
CA SER A 22 -8.23 4.47 7.12
C SER A 22 -7.74 4.16 5.71
N ASN A 23 -7.62 2.87 5.39
CA ASN A 23 -7.30 2.37 4.07
C ASN A 23 -8.15 1.12 3.81
N ARG A 24 -8.69 0.97 2.59
CA ARG A 24 -9.55 -0.17 2.24
C ARG A 24 -8.78 -1.46 1.97
N ASN A 25 -7.51 -1.34 1.60
CA ASN A 25 -6.68 -2.45 1.13
C ASN A 25 -5.59 -2.85 2.13
N HIS A 26 -5.23 -1.96 3.05
CA HIS A 26 -4.24 -2.21 4.09
C HIS A 26 -4.81 -1.96 5.48
N ASN A 27 -4.40 -2.79 6.43
CA ASN A 27 -4.38 -2.35 7.81
C ASN A 27 -3.17 -1.41 7.95
N MET A 28 -3.43 -0.14 8.25
CA MET A 28 -2.40 0.89 8.26
C MET A 28 -2.49 1.68 9.55
N PHE A 29 -1.36 1.91 10.20
CA PHE A 29 -1.26 2.63 11.45
C PHE A 29 -0.11 3.61 11.38
N LYS A 30 -0.41 4.85 11.76
CA LYS A 30 0.61 5.84 12.08
C LYS A 30 1.11 5.55 13.49
N VAL A 31 2.41 5.38 13.65
CA VAL A 31 3.07 5.07 14.93
C VAL A 31 4.04 6.18 15.27
N ILE A 32 3.91 6.75 16.46
CA ILE A 32 4.75 7.84 16.97
C ILE A 32 5.42 7.35 18.25
N PHE A 33 6.75 7.36 18.27
CA PHE A 33 7.55 6.97 19.42
C PHE A 33 7.89 8.16 20.31
N ARG A 34 8.18 7.90 21.59
CA ARG A 34 8.58 8.94 22.55
C ARG A 34 9.84 9.70 22.14
N ASN A 35 10.77 9.05 21.44
CA ASN A 35 12.00 9.67 20.94
C ASN A 35 11.77 10.60 19.73
N GLY A 36 10.53 10.76 19.27
CA GLY A 36 10.17 11.61 18.13
C GLY A 36 10.20 10.91 16.77
N TYR A 37 10.64 9.65 16.70
CA TYR A 37 10.54 8.87 15.47
C TYR A 37 9.05 8.57 15.18
N GLU A 38 8.65 8.80 13.93
CA GLU A 38 7.28 8.64 13.46
C GLU A 38 7.32 7.94 12.09
N ASN A 39 6.49 6.92 11.92
CA ASN A 39 6.33 6.27 10.61
C ASN A 39 4.94 5.67 10.44
N ILE A 40 4.59 5.34 9.20
CA ILE A 40 3.44 4.55 8.82
C ILE A 40 3.85 3.08 8.72
N PHE A 41 3.09 2.23 9.39
CA PHE A 41 3.24 0.78 9.32
C PHE A 41 1.98 0.19 8.69
N PHE A 42 2.15 -0.71 7.73
CA PHE A 42 1.02 -1.35 7.06
C PHE A 42 1.27 -2.82 6.75
N THR A 43 0.19 -3.58 6.57
CA THR A 43 0.28 -4.98 6.13
C THR A 43 0.53 -5.04 4.62
N ASP A 44 1.57 -5.75 4.20
CA ASP A 44 1.82 -6.11 2.80
C ASP A 44 0.69 -6.99 2.25
N VAL A 45 0.25 -6.72 1.03
CA VAL A 45 -0.90 -7.43 0.43
C VAL A 45 -0.54 -8.81 -0.13
N GLU A 46 0.74 -9.12 -0.34
CA GLU A 46 1.16 -10.43 -0.84
C GLU A 46 1.40 -11.41 0.31
N THR A 47 1.92 -10.92 1.45
CA THR A 47 2.38 -11.77 2.55
C THR A 47 1.63 -11.58 3.86
N GLY A 48 0.89 -10.48 4.01
CA GLY A 48 0.24 -10.09 5.27
C GLY A 48 1.22 -9.64 6.36
N LYS A 49 2.53 -9.63 6.08
CA LYS A 49 3.56 -9.15 7.01
C LYS A 49 3.50 -7.64 7.13
N TRP A 50 3.90 -7.13 8.29
CA TRP A 50 3.99 -5.70 8.51
C TRP A 50 5.22 -5.10 7.85
N VAL A 51 5.02 -3.93 7.26
CA VAL A 51 5.96 -3.14 6.50
C VAL A 51 6.01 -1.75 7.11
N GLU A 52 7.21 -1.22 7.24
CA GLU A 52 7.48 0.17 7.53
C GLU A 52 7.57 0.95 6.21
N GLU A 53 6.88 2.08 6.09
CA GLU A 53 6.72 2.78 4.81
C GLU A 53 8.05 3.18 4.14
N ASP A 54 9.01 3.64 4.94
CA ASP A 54 10.30 4.13 4.42
C ASP A 54 11.38 3.03 4.32
N MET A 55 11.31 2.01 5.18
CA MET A 55 12.37 1.00 5.33
C MET A 55 11.97 -0.41 4.88
N GLY A 56 10.70 -0.64 4.58
CA GLY A 56 10.20 -1.94 4.13
C GLY A 56 10.04 -2.95 5.27
N PHE A 57 10.48 -4.18 5.05
CA PHE A 57 10.35 -5.27 6.04
C PHE A 57 11.43 -5.17 7.13
N THR A 58 11.12 -4.49 8.23
CA THR A 58 12.04 -4.33 9.37
C THR A 58 11.66 -5.23 10.55
N GLN A 59 12.60 -5.44 11.48
CA GLN A 59 12.31 -6.09 12.75
C GLN A 59 11.30 -5.25 13.56
N LEU A 60 11.45 -3.93 13.54
CA LEU A 60 10.50 -3.00 14.16
C LEU A 60 9.07 -3.17 13.62
N ALA A 61 8.92 -3.28 12.29
CA ALA A 61 7.61 -3.52 11.67
C ALA A 61 6.99 -4.84 12.16
N ARG A 62 7.79 -5.90 12.31
CA ARG A 62 7.33 -7.18 12.86
C ARG A 62 6.83 -7.04 14.30
N ASP A 63 7.59 -6.35 15.14
CA ASP A 63 7.29 -6.22 16.57
C ASP A 63 6.05 -5.34 16.79
N ILE A 64 5.98 -4.21 16.10
CA ILE A 64 4.78 -3.36 16.03
C ILE A 64 3.59 -4.17 15.55
N GLY A 65 3.75 -4.93 14.46
CA GLY A 65 2.69 -5.75 13.90
C GLY A 65 2.10 -6.78 14.86
N GLY A 66 2.95 -7.37 15.70
CA GLY A 66 2.54 -8.27 16.77
C GLY A 66 1.65 -7.58 17.81
N GLN A 67 2.02 -6.36 18.21
CA GLN A 67 1.26 -5.58 19.20
C GLN A 67 -0.03 -4.98 18.63
N ILE A 68 0.00 -4.52 17.37
CA ILE A 68 -1.15 -3.86 16.75
C ILE A 68 -2.25 -4.85 16.37
N LYS A 69 -1.96 -6.16 16.26
CA LYS A 69 -2.92 -7.20 15.86
C LYS A 69 -4.27 -7.14 16.58
N ASN A 70 -4.27 -6.75 17.87
CA ASN A 70 -5.49 -6.64 18.68
C ASN A 70 -6.38 -5.43 18.33
N PHE A 71 -5.84 -4.45 17.60
CA PHE A 71 -6.53 -3.24 17.18
C PHE A 71 -6.98 -3.31 15.71
N VAL A 72 -6.64 -4.38 15.00
CA VAL A 72 -6.95 -4.56 13.58
C VAL A 72 -8.42 -4.99 13.44
N ARG A 73 -9.18 -4.27 12.60
CA ARG A 73 -10.60 -4.58 12.35
C ARG A 73 -10.81 -5.91 11.62
N ASN A 74 -9.93 -6.23 10.67
CA ASN A 74 -9.97 -7.47 9.87
C ASN A 74 -8.60 -8.17 9.93
N PRO A 75 -8.37 -9.04 10.93
CA PRO A 75 -7.07 -9.70 11.11
C PRO A 75 -6.79 -10.79 10.07
N ILE A 76 -7.80 -11.20 9.31
CA ILE A 76 -7.66 -12.24 8.28
C ILE A 76 -7.15 -11.57 7.00
N HIS A 77 -5.89 -11.84 6.67
CA HIS A 77 -5.28 -11.44 5.43
C HIS A 77 -5.57 -12.46 4.32
N VAL A 78 -6.05 -11.99 3.17
CA VAL A 78 -6.17 -12.78 1.95
C VAL A 78 -5.09 -12.29 0.98
N PRO A 79 -4.06 -13.11 0.70
CA PRO A 79 -2.98 -12.74 -0.22
C PRO A 79 -3.48 -12.38 -1.61
N LYS A 80 -3.00 -11.25 -2.14
CA LYS A 80 -3.10 -10.88 -3.56
C LYS A 80 -1.70 -10.96 -4.15
N LEU A 81 -1.52 -11.78 -5.17
CA LEU A 81 -0.23 -11.86 -5.89
C LEU A 81 -0.15 -10.70 -6.88
N LEU A 82 0.78 -9.78 -6.66
CA LEU A 82 0.93 -8.60 -7.52
C LEU A 82 1.75 -8.93 -8.75
N THR A 83 1.36 -8.34 -9.88
CA THR A 83 2.24 -8.25 -11.05
C THR A 83 3.08 -6.99 -10.94
N TRP A 84 4.41 -7.13 -10.98
CA TRP A 84 5.33 -6.02 -10.87
C TRP A 84 5.83 -5.59 -12.25
N HIS A 85 5.68 -4.30 -12.55
CA HIS A 85 6.23 -3.67 -13.74
C HIS A 85 7.45 -2.83 -13.36
N LYS A 86 8.54 -3.01 -14.10
CA LYS A 86 9.76 -2.20 -13.98
C LYS A 86 10.24 -1.78 -15.35
N GLN A 87 10.37 -0.47 -15.57
CA GLN A 87 10.93 0.11 -16.78
C GLN A 87 11.91 1.21 -16.41
N ALA A 88 13.10 1.19 -17.00
CA ALA A 88 14.06 2.29 -16.89
C ALA A 88 13.85 3.26 -18.05
N ASN A 89 13.77 4.54 -17.73
CA ASN A 89 13.81 5.67 -18.67
C ASN A 89 15.09 6.47 -18.41
N ASP A 90 15.44 7.40 -19.31
CA ASP A 90 16.75 8.07 -19.33
C ASP A 90 17.21 8.69 -18.00
N ASN A 91 16.28 9.08 -17.11
CA ASN A 91 16.58 9.68 -15.81
C ASN A 91 15.82 9.07 -14.62
N ASP A 92 14.97 8.05 -14.83
CA ASP A 92 14.12 7.53 -13.76
C ASP A 92 13.73 6.06 -13.97
N VAL A 93 13.32 5.39 -12.90
CA VAL A 93 12.83 4.01 -12.93
C VAL A 93 11.36 4.00 -12.56
N LEU A 94 10.51 3.74 -13.55
CA LEU A 94 9.11 3.45 -13.32
C LEU A 94 8.98 2.04 -12.72
N TYR A 95 8.64 1.96 -11.44
CA TYR A 95 8.49 0.68 -10.74
C TYR A 95 7.22 0.67 -9.88
N PHE A 96 6.27 -0.19 -10.25
CA PHE A 96 4.99 -0.31 -9.57
C PHE A 96 4.45 -1.75 -9.63
N GLY A 97 3.62 -2.08 -8.67
CA GLY A 97 2.89 -3.35 -8.61
C GLY A 97 1.42 -3.12 -8.95
N PHE A 98 0.76 -4.11 -9.55
CA PHE A 98 -0.68 -4.05 -9.75
C PHE A 98 -1.36 -5.41 -9.58
N PHE A 99 -2.64 -5.37 -9.20
CA PHE A 99 -3.53 -6.53 -9.16
C PHE A 99 -4.78 -6.23 -9.95
N ASN A 100 -5.06 -7.04 -10.98
CA ASN A 100 -6.25 -6.89 -11.81
C ASN A 100 -7.38 -7.81 -11.35
N PHE A 101 -8.61 -7.32 -11.41
CA PHE A 101 -9.81 -8.10 -11.10
C PHE A 101 -11.02 -7.54 -11.85
N MET A 102 -12.08 -8.33 -11.92
CA MET A 102 -13.37 -7.89 -12.45
C MET A 102 -14.30 -7.56 -11.29
N LYS A 103 -15.00 -6.42 -11.40
CA LYS A 103 -16.12 -6.09 -10.52
C LYS A 103 -17.32 -5.73 -11.39
N ASP A 104 -18.33 -6.58 -11.35
CA ASP A 104 -19.45 -6.56 -12.29
C ASP A 104 -18.94 -6.63 -13.73
N LYS A 105 -19.23 -5.62 -14.56
CA LYS A 105 -18.73 -5.51 -15.93
C LYS A 105 -17.39 -4.75 -16.04
N TYR A 106 -16.94 -4.12 -14.98
CA TYR A 106 -15.78 -3.23 -15.03
C TYR A 106 -14.49 -3.97 -14.69
N LYS A 107 -13.46 -3.70 -15.48
CA LYS A 107 -12.12 -4.17 -15.22
C LYS A 107 -11.40 -3.17 -14.31
N MET A 108 -10.84 -3.68 -13.23
CA MET A 108 -10.23 -2.87 -12.19
C MET A 108 -8.78 -3.29 -11.96
N TYR A 109 -7.96 -2.31 -11.59
CA TYR A 109 -6.55 -2.50 -11.26
C TYR A 109 -6.23 -1.77 -9.97
N GLU A 110 -5.91 -2.50 -8.91
CA GLU A 110 -5.30 -1.92 -7.73
C GLU A 110 -3.83 -1.63 -8.03
N ILE A 111 -3.40 -0.38 -7.81
CA ILE A 111 -2.04 0.08 -8.09
C ILE A 111 -1.29 0.28 -6.77
N TYR A 112 -0.07 -0.24 -6.74
CA TYR A 112 0.84 -0.24 -5.60
C TYR A 112 2.16 0.41 -5.99
N ASN A 113 2.73 1.21 -5.10
CA ASN A 113 4.06 1.77 -5.32
C ASN A 113 5.16 0.71 -5.12
N SER A 114 6.41 1.10 -5.37
CA SER A 114 7.60 0.27 -5.15
C SER A 114 7.77 -0.25 -3.71
N SER A 115 7.24 0.48 -2.72
CA SER A 115 7.23 0.06 -1.31
C SER A 115 6.04 -0.83 -0.92
N ARG A 116 5.25 -1.31 -1.90
CA ARG A 116 4.09 -2.22 -1.73
C ARG A 116 2.87 -1.55 -1.07
N ARG A 117 2.87 -0.23 -0.95
CA ARG A 117 1.72 0.55 -0.45
C ARG A 117 0.71 0.76 -1.57
N TYR A 118 -0.55 0.42 -1.32
CA TYR A 118 -1.65 0.75 -2.20
C TYR A 118 -1.75 2.27 -2.40
N MET A 119 -1.87 2.68 -3.66
CA MET A 119 -2.00 4.08 -4.04
C MET A 119 -3.45 4.42 -4.42
N TYR A 120 -4.00 3.70 -5.39
CA TYR A 120 -5.33 3.94 -5.95
C TYR A 120 -5.80 2.73 -6.77
N THR A 121 -7.08 2.72 -7.15
CA THR A 121 -7.65 1.74 -8.07
C THR A 121 -7.99 2.43 -9.38
N LEU A 122 -7.55 1.89 -10.50
CA LEU A 122 -7.96 2.30 -11.83
C LEU A 122 -9.12 1.44 -12.31
N VAL A 123 -10.11 2.08 -12.95
CA VAL A 123 -11.27 1.42 -13.55
C VAL A 123 -11.30 1.76 -15.03
N GLU A 124 -11.30 0.74 -15.87
CA GLU A 124 -11.47 0.86 -17.31
C GLU A 124 -12.97 0.97 -17.63
N MET A 125 -13.37 2.08 -18.25
CA MET A 125 -14.76 2.39 -18.56
C MET A 125 -15.11 1.97 -20.00
N ASP A 126 -16.41 1.78 -20.28
CA ASP A 126 -16.89 1.36 -21.60
C ASP A 126 -16.63 2.40 -22.72
N ASN A 127 -16.29 3.64 -22.36
CA ASN A 127 -16.00 4.75 -23.28
C ASN A 127 -14.50 4.97 -23.48
N GLU A 128 -13.66 3.96 -23.21
CA GLU A 128 -12.19 4.03 -23.33
C GLU A 128 -11.52 5.03 -22.35
N GLU A 129 -12.29 5.61 -21.43
CA GLU A 129 -11.76 6.45 -20.36
C GLU A 129 -11.40 5.64 -19.11
N TRP A 130 -10.58 6.24 -18.26
CA TRP A 130 -10.16 5.65 -16.99
C TRP A 130 -10.66 6.48 -15.81
N GLN A 131 -11.20 5.81 -14.79
CA GLN A 131 -11.58 6.44 -13.53
C GLN A 131 -10.65 6.00 -12.40
N ILE A 132 -10.25 6.96 -11.56
CA ILE A 132 -9.45 6.71 -10.36
C ILE A 132 -10.37 6.61 -9.16
N MET A 133 -10.30 5.49 -8.44
CA MET A 133 -11.07 5.18 -7.24
C MET A 133 -10.17 4.97 -6.03
N GLY A 134 -10.76 5.17 -4.83
CA GLY A 134 -10.25 4.54 -3.61
C GLY A 134 -9.15 5.29 -2.87
N ASN A 135 -9.00 6.60 -3.07
CA ASN A 135 -8.14 7.41 -2.21
C ASN A 135 -8.92 8.51 -1.48
N ASN A 136 -8.43 8.88 -0.30
CA ASN A 136 -8.82 10.14 0.31
C ASN A 136 -8.30 11.26 -0.63
N THR A 137 -9.10 12.27 -0.95
CA THR A 137 -8.72 13.31 -1.94
C THR A 137 -7.39 14.01 -1.61
N ALA A 138 -6.97 13.99 -0.35
CA ALA A 138 -5.65 14.47 0.10
C ALA A 138 -4.47 13.64 -0.41
N SER A 139 -4.64 12.33 -0.55
CA SER A 139 -3.57 11.39 -0.95
C SER A 139 -3.37 11.34 -2.47
N LEU A 140 -4.41 11.66 -3.25
CA LEU A 140 -4.30 11.82 -4.72
C LEU A 140 -3.53 13.08 -5.13
N LYS A 141 -3.55 14.14 -4.31
CA LYS A 141 -2.78 15.36 -4.58
C LYS A 141 -1.27 15.12 -4.66
N ASN A 142 -0.79 14.01 -4.09
CA ASN A 142 0.62 13.65 -4.03
C ASN A 142 1.00 12.62 -5.10
N VAL A 143 0.05 12.17 -5.93
CA VAL A 143 0.34 11.26 -7.04
C VAL A 143 0.60 12.10 -8.29
N ASP A 144 1.77 11.93 -8.89
CA ASP A 144 2.15 12.59 -10.12
C ASP A 144 1.20 12.18 -11.28
N PRO A 145 0.52 13.14 -11.95
CA PRO A 145 -0.30 12.84 -13.12
C PRO A 145 0.47 12.09 -14.21
N LEU A 146 1.76 12.39 -14.41
CA LEU A 146 2.58 11.73 -15.42
C LEU A 146 2.73 10.23 -15.11
N PHE A 147 2.91 9.88 -13.83
CA PHE A 147 2.96 8.49 -13.38
C PHE A 147 1.65 7.77 -13.68
N ILE A 148 0.50 8.41 -13.44
CA ILE A 148 -0.82 7.81 -13.73
C ILE A 148 -0.97 7.53 -15.23
N GLU A 149 -0.63 8.51 -16.08
CA GLU A 149 -0.70 8.35 -17.54
C GLU A 149 0.17 7.19 -18.03
N GLN A 150 1.40 7.08 -17.51
CA GLN A 150 2.30 5.97 -17.82
C GLN A 150 1.71 4.62 -17.41
N VAL A 151 1.16 4.51 -16.19
CA VAL A 151 0.50 3.28 -15.72
C VAL A 151 -0.65 2.90 -16.66
N ILE A 152 -1.52 3.85 -17.04
CA ILE A 152 -2.65 3.61 -17.96
C ILE A 152 -2.18 3.07 -19.31
N GLN A 153 -1.06 3.57 -19.85
CA GLN A 153 -0.50 3.09 -21.11
C GLN A 153 0.09 1.67 -21.00
N ILE A 154 0.58 1.30 -19.82
CA ILE A 154 1.28 0.03 -19.58
C ILE A 154 0.31 -1.11 -19.28
N LEU A 155 -0.74 -0.87 -18.49
CA LEU A 155 -1.65 -1.92 -18.03
C LEU A 155 -2.26 -2.78 -19.17
N PRO A 156 -2.69 -2.22 -20.32
CA PRO A 156 -3.20 -3.01 -21.44
C PRO A 156 -2.22 -4.06 -21.99
N LEU A 157 -0.91 -3.81 -21.90
CA LEU A 157 0.14 -4.72 -22.39
C LEU A 157 0.16 -6.05 -21.63
N TYR A 158 -0.25 -6.04 -20.36
CA TYR A 158 -0.29 -7.23 -19.52
C TYR A 158 -1.54 -8.08 -19.73
N TRP A 159 -2.60 -7.50 -20.29
CA TRP A 159 -3.82 -8.24 -20.59
C TRP A 159 -3.76 -9.00 -21.92
N LEU A 160 -3.10 -8.42 -22.92
CA LEU A 160 -2.92 -9.06 -24.23
C LEU A 160 -2.05 -10.33 -24.14
N ASN A 161 -1.15 -10.40 -23.15
CA ASN A 161 -0.26 -11.52 -22.93
C ASN A 161 -0.81 -12.58 -21.94
N ALA A 162 -2.03 -12.41 -21.44
CA ALA A 162 -2.68 -13.35 -20.51
C ALA A 162 -3.58 -14.38 -21.22
N ARG A 163 -3.50 -14.50 -22.56
CA ARG A 163 -4.22 -15.47 -23.39
C ARG A 163 -3.28 -16.53 -23.94
#